data_AF-U1HYR5-F1
#
_entry.id   AF-U1HYR5-F1
#
_cell.length_a   1.000
_cell.length_b   1.000
_cell.length_c   1.000
_cell.angle_alpha   90.00
_cell.angle_beta   90.00
_cell.angle_gamma   90.00
#
_symmetry.space_group_name_H-M   'P 1'
#
loop_
_entity.id
_entity.type
_entity.pdbx_description
1 polymer ?
#
loop_
_entity_poly.entity_id
_entity_poly.type
_entity_poly.pdbx_seq_one_letter_code
_entity_poly.pdbx_strand_id
1 'polypeptide(L)'
;MGLPYSLLANVDFESCKTVSERLTYQSCVEHCGNGIDIWPADQIAERFTLWLVPAVVLVAHFHYASISWANTLIIVSHHFSSPIDSMRSMLARLSIQRRYLHLAELVHQVHGGVRSGYESNHGYLHHLRTASRHEVHADSQHLAVIWCAYDEFGLRDVSKTLDDVEESPLNWPCDDEEWLYIKEAAYQLTNNRTESQLPTWIAVIGYLGAISAAFIRTKRTRQNNQTSHTIAVVALLSYFVPLVLVSSTIGVFRSVPDAVNVLQQLHRNISRHRREKSRPTKPELFPQLQLPTFGGDNAATSDYVKIPNSSMPGPESWDHDLERLRGWLRIAPWTGMNSSWRPGAAVTVNRAQRNHRPRQLLAPIIFVLLGSYIPAVVLSYFSGSLGFGCRCMAWTMVLGVWLTSFGIDYAAKYQIRSPRTQWICTIYKDAICTCFLIGAILAIQVGILNSCYCRANVLMDPENATVNLGGLKDAEWNLNWVVWPSVTVSGFSLMIVFGYLIHIIELVQGSWWRIKFVGGVLCRGEDERYEDLQELVWLSHRLGTAGLQHQLLRHRT
;
A
#
# COMPACT_ATOMS: atom_id res chain seq x y z
N MET A 1 38.54 -15.40 -6.07
CA MET A 1 38.04 -16.47 -6.95
C MET A 1 38.07 -15.95 -8.38
N GLY A 2 39.12 -16.26 -9.15
CA GLY A 2 39.15 -15.93 -10.56
C GLY A 2 38.20 -16.87 -11.29
N LEU A 3 37.03 -16.38 -11.69
CA LEU A 3 36.20 -17.10 -12.64
C LEU A 3 37.02 -17.25 -13.93
N PRO A 4 37.26 -18.47 -14.43
CA PRO A 4 38.02 -18.66 -15.65
C PRO A 4 37.30 -17.94 -16.80
N TYR A 5 38.03 -17.10 -17.54
CA TYR A 5 37.53 -16.33 -18.69
C TYR A 5 36.86 -17.20 -19.77
N SER A 6 37.03 -18.52 -19.73
CA SER A 6 36.34 -19.49 -20.58
C SER A 6 34.82 -19.61 -20.34
N LEU A 7 34.29 -19.08 -19.23
CA LEU A 7 32.84 -19.11 -18.94
C LEU A 7 32.01 -18.09 -19.75
N LEU A 8 32.65 -17.12 -20.40
CA LEU A 8 31.97 -16.09 -21.21
C LEU A 8 31.97 -16.40 -22.71
N ALA A 9 32.34 -17.61 -23.13
CA ALA A 9 32.16 -18.01 -24.52
C ALA A 9 30.66 -18.00 -24.85
N ASN A 10 30.24 -17.10 -25.74
CA ASN A 10 28.87 -17.07 -26.26
C ASN A 10 28.61 -18.36 -27.04
N VAL A 11 27.61 -19.12 -26.61
CA VAL A 11 27.17 -20.33 -27.29
C VAL A 11 26.11 -19.95 -28.30
N ASP A 12 26.34 -20.27 -29.57
CA ASP A 12 25.31 -20.12 -30.60
C ASP A 12 24.45 -21.39 -30.68
N PHE A 13 23.32 -21.41 -29.97
CA PHE A 13 22.39 -22.54 -30.02
C PHE A 13 21.69 -22.70 -31.38
N GLU A 14 21.65 -21.67 -32.25
CA GLU A 14 21.11 -21.86 -33.60
C GLU A 14 22.04 -22.77 -34.41
N SER A 15 23.36 -22.66 -34.22
CA SER A 15 24.32 -23.60 -34.82
C SER A 15 24.11 -25.04 -34.33
N CYS A 16 23.77 -25.24 -33.05
CA CYS A 16 23.50 -26.57 -32.50
C CYS A 16 22.22 -27.21 -33.01
N LYS A 17 21.25 -26.39 -33.41
CA LYS A 17 19.92 -26.86 -33.81
C LYS A 17 19.97 -27.72 -35.07
N THR A 18 21.01 -27.61 -35.88
CA THR A 18 21.19 -28.43 -37.10
C THR A 18 21.51 -29.89 -36.78
N VAL A 19 21.95 -30.21 -35.56
CA VAL A 19 22.35 -31.58 -35.17
C VAL A 19 21.15 -32.43 -34.76
N SER A 20 20.34 -31.94 -33.83
CA SER A 20 19.13 -32.61 -33.35
C SER A 20 18.22 -31.62 -32.63
N GLU A 21 16.91 -31.82 -32.73
CA GLU A 21 15.93 -31.04 -31.97
C GLU A 21 15.97 -31.37 -30.47
N ARG A 22 16.36 -32.60 -30.10
CA ARG A 22 16.49 -33.06 -28.71
C ARG A 22 17.87 -33.65 -28.48
N LEU A 23 18.58 -33.10 -27.51
CA LEU A 23 19.90 -33.56 -27.08
C LEU A 23 19.83 -34.01 -25.62
N THR A 24 20.60 -35.04 -25.25
CA THR A 24 20.91 -35.27 -23.84
C THR A 24 21.77 -34.12 -23.32
N TYR A 25 21.81 -33.90 -22.01
CA TYR A 25 22.66 -32.88 -21.40
C TYR A 25 24.13 -33.00 -21.86
N GLN A 26 24.68 -34.22 -21.82
CA GLN A 26 26.04 -34.50 -22.24
C GLN A 26 26.27 -34.14 -23.72
N SER A 27 25.36 -34.55 -24.62
CA SER A 27 25.46 -34.20 -26.04
C SER A 27 25.30 -32.70 -26.27
N CYS A 28 24.48 -31.99 -25.49
CA CYS A 28 24.37 -30.53 -25.56
C CYS A 28 25.71 -29.87 -25.21
N VAL A 29 26.36 -30.30 -24.12
CA VAL A 29 27.66 -29.78 -23.72
C VAL A 29 28.74 -30.06 -24.76
N GLU A 30 28.73 -31.25 -25.37
CA GLU A 30 29.72 -31.63 -26.39
C GLU A 30 29.55 -30.84 -27.69
N HIS A 31 28.32 -30.58 -28.12
CA HIS A 31 28.06 -29.91 -29.41
C HIS A 31 27.97 -28.39 -29.27
N CYS A 32 27.42 -27.88 -28.16
CA CYS A 32 27.19 -26.45 -27.93
C CYS A 32 28.22 -25.83 -26.99
N GLY A 33 28.91 -26.63 -26.18
CA GLY A 33 29.79 -26.13 -25.13
C GLY A 33 29.07 -25.81 -23.81
N ASN A 34 29.87 -25.37 -22.84
CA ASN A 34 29.44 -25.05 -21.47
C ASN A 34 29.06 -23.57 -21.26
N GLY A 35 29.00 -22.77 -22.32
CA GLY A 35 28.77 -21.34 -22.21
C GLY A 35 27.29 -20.96 -22.06
N ILE A 36 27.02 -19.67 -22.26
CA ILE A 36 25.71 -19.05 -22.08
C ILE A 36 25.27 -18.48 -23.43
N ASP A 37 23.99 -18.63 -23.75
CA ASP A 37 23.36 -18.00 -24.91
C ASP A 37 22.63 -16.72 -24.50
N ILE A 38 23.33 -15.60 -24.65
CA ILE A 38 22.76 -14.27 -24.42
C ILE A 38 21.79 -13.94 -25.56
N TRP A 39 20.61 -13.46 -25.19
CA TRP A 39 19.61 -13.13 -26.21
C TRP A 39 20.07 -11.99 -27.12
N PRO A 40 19.65 -12.00 -28.39
CA PRO A 40 19.79 -10.85 -29.27
C PRO A 40 19.22 -9.57 -28.64
N ALA A 41 19.90 -8.43 -28.84
CA ALA A 41 19.58 -7.18 -28.16
C ALA A 41 18.16 -6.67 -28.46
N ASP A 42 17.65 -6.91 -29.66
CA ASP A 42 16.27 -6.62 -30.06
C ASP A 42 15.25 -7.42 -29.26
N GLN A 43 15.51 -8.72 -29.02
CA GLN A 43 14.65 -9.56 -28.18
C GLN A 43 14.69 -9.14 -26.71
N ILE A 44 15.87 -8.74 -26.21
CA ILE A 44 16.01 -8.21 -24.85
C ILE A 44 15.18 -6.93 -24.70
N ALA A 45 15.33 -5.98 -25.61
CA ALA A 45 14.60 -4.71 -25.60
C ALA A 45 13.09 -4.93 -25.70
N GLU A 46 12.66 -5.85 -26.56
CA GLU A 46 11.26 -6.21 -26.71
C GLU A 46 10.69 -6.80 -25.43
N ARG A 47 11.40 -7.74 -24.80
CA ARG A 47 10.96 -8.35 -23.53
C ARG A 47 10.80 -7.28 -22.47
N PHE A 48 11.79 -6.40 -22.27
CA PHE A 48 11.64 -5.29 -21.34
C PHE A 48 10.44 -4.40 -21.69
N THR A 49 10.28 -4.01 -22.95
CA THR A 49 9.18 -3.14 -23.35
C THR A 49 7.81 -3.77 -23.09
N LEU A 50 7.67 -5.08 -23.34
CA LEU A 50 6.40 -5.81 -23.24
C LEU A 50 5.86 -5.86 -21.80
N TRP A 51 6.72 -5.99 -20.79
CA TRP A 51 6.28 -6.14 -19.40
C TRP A 51 6.83 -5.11 -18.42
N LEU A 52 8.07 -4.65 -18.58
CA LEU A 52 8.68 -3.70 -17.65
C LEU A 52 7.96 -2.35 -17.74
N VAL A 53 7.62 -1.89 -18.94
CA VAL A 53 6.88 -0.63 -19.11
C VAL A 53 5.52 -0.68 -18.40
N PRO A 54 4.64 -1.68 -18.65
CA PRO A 54 3.40 -1.81 -17.89
C PRO A 54 3.61 -1.94 -16.37
N ALA A 55 4.61 -2.69 -15.92
CA ALA A 55 4.91 -2.84 -14.49
C ALA A 55 5.35 -1.50 -13.87
N VAL A 56 6.22 -0.75 -14.55
CA VAL A 56 6.66 0.59 -14.12
C VAL A 56 5.49 1.57 -14.10
N VAL A 57 4.62 1.54 -15.12
CA VAL A 57 3.40 2.37 -15.14
C VAL A 57 2.49 2.02 -13.96
N LEU A 58 2.29 0.73 -13.68
CA LEU A 58 1.50 0.28 -12.53
C LEU A 58 2.09 0.77 -11.21
N VAL A 59 3.41 0.60 -11.00
CA VAL A 59 4.12 1.07 -9.81
C VAL A 59 4.06 2.60 -9.69
N ALA A 60 4.16 3.34 -10.79
CA ALA A 60 4.08 4.80 -10.79
C ALA A 60 2.70 5.32 -10.33
N HIS A 61 1.64 4.51 -10.44
CA HIS A 61 0.31 4.82 -9.91
C HIS A 61 0.12 4.45 -8.43
N PHE A 62 1.16 3.95 -7.76
CA PHE A 62 1.14 3.83 -6.32
C PHE A 62 1.07 5.22 -5.68
N HIS A 63 0.26 5.37 -4.62
CA HIS A 63 0.15 6.64 -3.91
C HIS A 63 1.35 6.84 -2.96
N TYR A 64 2.38 7.52 -3.47
CA TYR A 64 3.54 7.92 -2.69
C TYR A 64 3.26 9.18 -1.88
N ALA A 65 3.74 9.22 -0.65
CA ALA A 65 3.62 10.42 0.16
C ALA A 65 4.54 11.54 -0.38
N SER A 66 4.05 12.79 -0.40
CA SER A 66 4.73 13.96 -0.99
C SER A 66 5.87 14.51 -0.12
N ILE A 67 6.89 13.69 0.15
CA ILE A 67 8.07 14.06 0.94
C ILE A 67 9.22 14.49 0.02
N SER A 68 9.78 13.53 -0.70
CA SER A 68 10.92 13.71 -1.60
C SER A 68 10.98 12.54 -2.58
N TRP A 69 11.58 12.77 -3.75
CA TRP A 69 11.80 11.70 -4.74
C TRP A 69 12.69 10.57 -4.20
N ALA A 70 13.62 10.88 -3.29
CA ALA A 70 14.47 9.89 -2.64
C ALA A 70 13.63 8.94 -1.76
N ASN A 71 12.65 9.48 -1.02
CA ASN A 71 11.69 8.66 -0.27
C ASN A 71 10.85 7.78 -1.22
N THR A 72 10.42 8.31 -2.37
CA THR A 72 9.71 7.50 -3.38
C THR A 72 10.54 6.31 -3.85
N LEU A 73 11.83 6.51 -4.17
CA LEU A 73 12.71 5.40 -4.56
C LEU A 73 12.93 4.38 -3.44
N ILE A 74 13.06 4.83 -2.20
CA ILE A 74 13.16 3.93 -1.03
C ILE A 74 11.90 3.09 -0.90
N ILE A 75 10.71 3.69 -1.06
CA ILE A 75 9.44 2.96 -0.98
C ILE A 75 9.26 2.00 -2.15
N VAL A 76 9.66 2.38 -3.36
CA VAL A 76 9.72 1.46 -4.50
C VAL A 76 10.62 0.27 -4.18
N SER A 77 11.83 0.53 -3.66
CA SER A 77 12.76 -0.53 -3.22
C SER A 77 12.09 -1.44 -2.20
N HIS A 78 11.43 -0.85 -1.19
CA HIS A 78 10.70 -1.58 -0.15
C HIS A 78 9.62 -2.52 -0.71
N HIS A 79 8.90 -2.09 -1.75
CA HIS A 79 7.90 -2.94 -2.40
C HIS A 79 8.51 -4.15 -3.09
N PHE A 80 9.65 -3.97 -3.77
CA PHE A 80 10.37 -5.05 -4.43
C PHE A 80 11.00 -6.03 -3.43
N SER A 81 11.56 -5.52 -2.33
CA SER A 81 12.27 -6.31 -1.32
C SER A 81 11.36 -7.01 -0.31
N SER A 82 10.24 -6.39 0.08
CA SER A 82 9.37 -6.85 1.18
C SER A 82 7.89 -6.58 0.85
N PRO A 83 7.33 -7.24 -0.19
CA PRO A 83 5.91 -7.08 -0.53
C PRO A 83 4.98 -7.50 0.61
N ILE A 84 5.45 -8.42 1.48
CA ILE A 84 4.76 -8.91 2.67
C ILE A 84 4.55 -7.78 3.69
N ASP A 85 5.62 -7.05 4.05
CA ASP A 85 5.52 -5.96 5.02
C ASP A 85 4.80 -4.76 4.45
N SER A 86 4.98 -4.49 3.14
CA SER A 86 4.23 -3.47 2.40
C SER A 86 2.72 -3.69 2.50
N MET A 87 2.25 -4.88 2.14
CA MET A 87 0.83 -5.22 2.19
C MET A 87 0.32 -5.22 3.64
N ARG A 88 1.09 -5.78 4.57
CA ARG A 88 0.75 -5.78 6.01
C ARG A 88 0.54 -4.37 6.55
N SER A 89 1.44 -3.44 6.24
CA SER A 89 1.40 -2.06 6.73
C SER A 89 0.17 -1.32 6.19
N MET A 90 -0.15 -1.50 4.91
CA MET A 90 -1.33 -0.90 4.30
C MET A 90 -2.63 -1.49 4.85
N LEU A 91 -2.73 -2.81 4.98
CA LEU A 91 -3.90 -3.46 5.58
C LEU A 91 -4.08 -3.07 7.05
N ALA A 92 -2.98 -2.95 7.81
CA ALA A 92 -3.03 -2.44 9.17
C ALA A 92 -3.57 -1.00 9.20
N ARG A 93 -3.14 -0.14 8.28
CA ARG A 93 -3.66 1.24 8.16
C ARG A 93 -5.16 1.26 7.87
N LEU A 94 -5.64 0.46 6.91
CA LEU A 94 -7.08 0.33 6.65
C LEU A 94 -7.85 -0.14 7.89
N SER A 95 -7.31 -1.12 8.62
CA SER A 95 -7.94 -1.61 9.85
C SER A 95 -8.03 -0.53 10.94
N ILE A 96 -7.02 0.34 11.05
CA ILE A 96 -6.98 1.46 12.01
C ILE A 96 -8.00 2.53 11.62
N GLN A 97 -8.06 2.91 10.34
CA GLN A 97 -9.03 3.89 9.84
C GLN A 97 -10.48 3.47 10.15
N ARG A 98 -10.79 2.17 10.01
CA ARG A 98 -12.12 1.64 10.36
C ARG A 98 -12.42 1.69 11.86
N ARG A 99 -11.41 1.46 12.70
CA ARG A 99 -11.57 1.61 14.16
C ARG A 99 -11.88 3.06 14.52
N TYR A 100 -11.23 4.02 13.85
CA TYR A 100 -11.54 5.43 14.05
C TYR A 100 -12.97 5.77 13.65
N LEU A 101 -13.48 5.20 12.56
CA LEU A 101 -14.89 5.37 12.17
C LEU A 101 -15.84 4.79 13.23
N HIS A 102 -15.64 3.53 13.64
CA HIS A 102 -16.49 2.89 14.64
C HIS A 102 -16.49 3.66 15.97
N LEU A 103 -15.30 4.11 16.41
CA LEU A 103 -15.20 4.89 17.64
C LEU A 103 -15.87 6.26 17.49
N ALA A 104 -15.78 6.90 16.33
CA ALA A 104 -16.47 8.14 16.07
C ALA A 104 -18.00 7.97 16.10
N GLU A 105 -18.50 6.83 15.61
CA GLU A 105 -19.92 6.46 15.70
C GLU A 105 -20.36 6.27 17.17
N LEU A 106 -19.54 5.61 17.99
CA LEU A 106 -19.80 5.46 19.42
C LEU A 106 -19.85 6.82 20.14
N VAL A 107 -18.87 7.68 19.88
CA VAL A 107 -18.85 9.04 20.43
C VAL A 107 -20.11 9.78 20.03
N HIS A 108 -20.51 9.74 18.76
CA HIS A 108 -21.71 10.43 18.31
C HIS A 108 -22.99 9.84 18.94
N GLN A 109 -23.13 8.51 19.04
CA GLN A 109 -24.30 7.87 19.65
C GLN A 109 -24.51 8.27 21.11
N VAL A 110 -23.43 8.36 21.89
CA VAL A 110 -23.50 8.77 23.29
C VAL A 110 -23.95 10.23 23.41
N HIS A 111 -23.50 11.12 22.51
CA HIS A 111 -23.91 12.53 22.51
C HIS A 111 -25.35 12.72 22.03
N GLY A 112 -25.75 12.02 20.97
CA GLY A 112 -27.12 12.09 20.43
C GLY A 112 -28.17 11.59 21.43
N GLY A 113 -27.85 10.53 22.20
CA GLY A 113 -28.74 9.99 23.23
C GLY A 113 -29.02 10.99 24.36
N VAL A 114 -28.01 11.76 24.79
CA VAL A 114 -28.17 12.79 25.83
C VAL A 114 -29.05 13.94 25.34
N ARG A 115 -28.90 14.37 24.08
CA ARG A 115 -29.71 15.47 23.50
C ARG A 115 -31.18 15.06 23.35
N SER A 116 -31.45 13.81 22.94
CA SER A 116 -32.81 13.29 22.76
C SER A 116 -33.57 13.09 24.08
N GLY A 117 -32.88 12.86 25.21
CA GLY A 117 -33.52 12.66 26.50
C GLY A 117 -34.22 13.91 27.05
N TYR A 118 -33.79 15.11 26.64
CA TYR A 118 -34.34 16.37 27.12
C TYR A 118 -35.58 16.84 26.32
N GLU A 119 -35.79 16.32 25.10
CA GLU A 119 -36.90 16.72 24.20
C GLU A 119 -38.04 15.70 24.12
N SER A 120 -37.96 14.57 24.86
CA SER A 120 -38.90 13.43 24.78
C SER A 120 -40.32 13.68 25.35
N ASN A 121 -40.83 14.92 25.32
CA ASN A 121 -42.21 15.22 25.74
C ASN A 121 -43.20 15.49 24.59
N HIS A 122 -42.82 15.35 23.31
CA HIS A 122 -43.71 15.55 22.16
C HIS A 122 -43.67 14.40 21.14
N GLY A 123 -44.85 13.84 20.82
CA GLY A 123 -45.08 12.59 20.09
C GLY A 123 -44.74 12.54 18.59
N TYR A 124 -43.70 13.22 18.12
CA TYR A 124 -43.25 13.24 16.71
C TYR A 124 -42.05 12.29 16.43
N LEU A 125 -41.95 11.19 17.18
CA LEU A 125 -40.70 10.45 17.40
C LEU A 125 -40.28 9.46 16.29
N HIS A 126 -41.14 9.13 15.32
CA HIS A 126 -40.83 8.04 14.38
C HIS A 126 -40.19 8.49 13.05
N HIS A 127 -40.49 9.70 12.56
CA HIS A 127 -39.89 10.23 11.32
C HIS A 127 -38.49 10.83 11.52
N LEU A 128 -38.15 11.28 12.73
CA LEU A 128 -36.80 11.74 13.06
C LEU A 128 -35.77 10.61 13.14
N ARG A 129 -36.22 9.36 13.34
CA ARG A 129 -35.34 8.21 13.58
C ARG A 129 -34.53 7.78 12.34
N THR A 130 -35.05 7.99 11.13
CA THR A 130 -34.34 7.65 9.89
C THR A 130 -33.47 8.79 9.38
N ALA A 131 -33.91 10.04 9.49
CA ALA A 131 -33.09 11.21 9.19
C ALA A 131 -31.87 11.29 10.13
N SER A 132 -32.06 11.00 11.42
CA SER A 132 -30.99 10.98 12.42
C SER A 132 -29.85 10.01 12.07
N ARG A 133 -30.13 8.83 11.49
CA ARG A 133 -29.05 7.87 11.20
C ARG A 133 -28.08 8.35 10.12
N HIS A 134 -28.56 9.10 9.14
CA HIS A 134 -27.70 9.62 8.08
C HIS A 134 -26.79 10.74 8.59
N GLU A 135 -27.33 11.65 9.41
CA GLU A 135 -26.58 12.74 10.04
C GLU A 135 -25.53 12.21 11.04
N VAL A 136 -25.91 11.24 11.88
CA VAL A 136 -25.00 10.55 12.82
C VAL A 136 -23.79 9.95 12.11
N HIS A 137 -23.99 9.38 10.92
CA HIS A 137 -22.92 8.75 10.16
C HIS A 137 -22.03 9.76 9.43
N ALA A 138 -22.57 10.89 8.98
CA ALA A 138 -21.77 11.95 8.38
C ALA A 138 -20.82 12.59 9.42
N ASP A 139 -21.33 12.88 10.61
CA ASP A 139 -20.56 13.46 11.72
C ASP A 139 -19.44 12.55 12.21
N SER A 140 -19.71 11.25 12.34
CA SER A 140 -18.70 10.27 12.74
C SER A 140 -17.57 10.16 11.70
N GLN A 141 -17.90 10.26 10.42
CA GLN A 141 -16.89 10.27 9.36
C GLN A 141 -15.95 11.49 9.48
N HIS A 142 -16.46 12.68 9.76
CA HIS A 142 -15.62 13.87 9.92
C HIS A 142 -14.60 13.72 11.07
N LEU A 143 -15.04 13.20 12.21
CA LEU A 143 -14.16 12.94 13.34
C LEU A 143 -13.10 11.87 13.02
N ALA A 144 -13.53 10.80 12.34
CA ALA A 144 -12.63 9.73 11.93
C ALA A 144 -11.57 10.21 10.92
N VAL A 145 -11.91 11.10 9.98
CA VAL A 145 -10.98 11.75 9.05
C VAL A 145 -9.86 12.47 9.80
N ILE A 146 -10.21 13.24 10.83
CA ILE A 146 -9.23 13.98 11.62
C ILE A 146 -8.30 13.02 12.38
N TRP A 147 -8.85 11.99 13.02
CA TRP A 147 -8.04 10.98 13.71
C TRP A 147 -7.12 10.20 12.77
N CYS A 148 -7.62 9.85 11.58
CA CYS A 148 -6.78 9.26 10.54
C CYS A 148 -5.62 10.18 10.17
N ALA A 149 -5.86 11.49 10.01
CA ALA A 149 -4.80 12.45 9.70
C ALA A 149 -3.74 12.50 10.82
N TYR A 150 -4.15 12.54 12.09
CA TYR A 150 -3.21 12.48 13.22
C TYR A 150 -2.37 11.20 13.23
N ASP A 151 -2.99 10.05 12.93
CA ASP A 151 -2.29 8.76 12.84
C ASP A 151 -1.22 8.76 11.73
N GLU A 152 -1.54 9.34 10.58
CA GLU A 152 -0.64 9.47 9.43
C GLU A 152 0.57 10.37 9.71
N PHE A 153 0.41 11.37 10.57
CA PHE A 153 1.52 12.21 11.05
C PHE A 153 2.34 11.57 12.17
N GLY A 154 2.01 10.34 12.57
CA GLY A 154 2.77 9.58 13.55
C GLY A 154 2.44 9.92 14.99
N LEU A 155 1.28 10.55 15.25
CA LEU A 155 0.85 10.88 16.60
C LEU A 155 0.35 9.60 17.31
N ARG A 156 1.27 8.86 17.95
CA ARG A 156 0.96 7.60 18.64
C ARG A 156 -0.06 7.77 19.78
N ASP A 157 -0.18 8.96 20.35
CA ASP A 157 -1.07 9.21 21.48
C ASP A 157 -2.56 9.25 21.12
N VAL A 158 -2.93 9.26 19.83
CA VAL A 158 -4.35 9.16 19.45
C VAL A 158 -4.96 7.90 20.04
N SER A 159 -4.26 6.76 20.04
CA SER A 159 -4.82 5.53 20.62
C SER A 159 -5.12 5.67 22.13
N LYS A 160 -4.29 6.39 22.88
CA LYS A 160 -4.54 6.62 24.31
C LYS A 160 -5.72 7.55 24.51
N THR A 161 -5.79 8.64 23.74
CA THR A 161 -6.95 9.54 23.77
C THR A 161 -8.23 8.78 23.42
N LEU A 162 -8.15 7.80 22.52
CA LEU A 162 -9.27 6.94 22.19
C LEU A 162 -9.63 5.95 23.30
N ASP A 163 -8.64 5.39 24.00
CA ASP A 163 -8.88 4.56 25.19
C ASP A 163 -9.58 5.38 26.28
N ASP A 164 -9.12 6.62 26.52
CA ASP A 164 -9.74 7.55 27.48
C ASP A 164 -11.19 7.91 27.08
N VAL A 165 -11.43 8.06 25.78
CA VAL A 165 -12.77 8.32 25.22
C VAL A 165 -13.68 7.10 25.33
N GLU A 166 -13.15 5.89 25.13
CA GLU A 166 -13.88 4.63 25.29
C GLU A 166 -14.28 4.39 26.75
N GLU A 167 -13.40 4.73 27.70
CA GLU A 167 -13.67 4.59 29.13
C GLU A 167 -14.65 5.66 29.66
N SER A 168 -14.75 6.83 29.03
CA SER A 168 -15.58 7.95 29.52
C SER A 168 -16.28 8.75 28.42
N PRO A 169 -17.14 8.12 27.59
CA PRO A 169 -17.76 8.79 26.45
C PRO A 169 -18.78 9.87 26.84
N LEU A 170 -19.30 9.86 28.09
CA LEU A 170 -20.31 10.81 28.59
C LEU A 170 -19.79 12.24 28.84
N ASN A 171 -18.48 12.48 28.83
CA ASN A 171 -17.91 13.75 29.29
C ASN A 171 -17.58 14.77 28.19
N TRP A 172 -17.99 14.52 26.93
CA TRP A 172 -17.54 15.28 25.76
C TRP A 172 -18.60 16.23 25.13
N PRO A 173 -19.11 17.28 25.81
CA PRO A 173 -20.01 18.22 25.15
C PRO A 173 -19.24 19.05 24.11
N CYS A 174 -19.26 18.59 22.87
CA CYS A 174 -18.93 19.37 21.69
C CYS A 174 -20.13 20.27 21.40
N ASP A 175 -19.95 21.58 21.45
CA ASP A 175 -21.04 22.47 21.02
C ASP A 175 -21.12 22.58 19.49
N ASP A 176 -22.23 23.14 18.99
CA ASP A 176 -22.51 23.22 17.56
C ASP A 176 -21.41 24.00 16.79
N GLU A 177 -20.68 24.91 17.46
CA GLU A 177 -19.60 25.70 16.87
C GLU A 177 -18.27 24.94 16.86
N GLU A 178 -17.95 24.16 17.89
CA GLU A 178 -16.84 23.19 17.85
C GLU A 178 -17.05 22.15 16.74
N TRP A 179 -18.28 21.68 16.55
CA TRP A 179 -18.60 20.78 15.44
C TRP A 179 -18.41 21.42 14.08
N LEU A 180 -18.76 22.70 13.92
CA LEU A 180 -18.48 23.44 12.68
C LEU A 180 -16.98 23.43 12.36
N TYR A 181 -16.11 23.72 13.35
CA TYR A 181 -14.66 23.68 13.13
C TYR A 181 -14.15 22.29 12.74
N ILE A 182 -14.71 21.24 13.33
CA ILE A 182 -14.37 19.85 12.99
C ILE A 182 -14.80 19.50 11.57
N LYS A 183 -16.04 19.82 11.18
CA LYS A 183 -16.54 19.57 9.82
C LYS A 183 -15.69 20.29 8.78
N GLU A 184 -15.36 21.55 9.04
CA GLU A 184 -14.50 22.36 8.17
C GLU A 184 -13.12 21.73 8.01
N ALA A 185 -12.47 21.36 9.12
CA ALA A 185 -11.15 20.75 9.08
C ALA A 185 -11.18 19.38 8.37
N ALA A 186 -12.19 18.56 8.63
CA ALA A 186 -12.37 17.28 7.95
C ALA A 186 -12.58 17.46 6.45
N TYR A 187 -13.40 18.42 6.04
CA TYR A 187 -13.60 18.76 4.63
C TYR A 187 -12.28 19.17 3.95
N GLN A 188 -11.53 20.09 4.59
CA GLN A 188 -10.23 20.53 4.06
C GLN A 188 -9.21 19.39 3.97
N LEU A 189 -9.15 18.50 4.96
CA LEU A 189 -8.27 17.32 4.95
C LEU A 189 -8.62 16.35 3.83
N THR A 190 -9.91 16.06 3.65
CA THR A 190 -10.41 15.19 2.58
C THR A 190 -10.12 15.80 1.20
N ASN A 191 -10.36 17.10 1.04
CA ASN A 191 -10.10 17.79 -0.24
C ASN A 191 -8.59 17.87 -0.57
N ASN A 192 -7.73 17.88 0.45
CA ASN A 192 -6.28 17.82 0.29
C ASN A 192 -5.77 16.41 -0.07
N ARG A 193 -6.60 15.36 -0.12
CA ARG A 193 -6.13 14.05 -0.59
C ARG A 193 -6.14 13.92 -2.11
N THR A 194 -5.16 13.20 -2.63
CA THR A 194 -5.23 12.68 -4.00
C THR A 194 -5.99 11.36 -3.97
N GLU A 195 -7.14 11.36 -4.62
CA GLU A 195 -7.80 10.13 -5.05
C GLU A 195 -7.51 9.97 -6.54
N SER A 196 -6.88 8.86 -6.90
CA SER A 196 -6.69 8.51 -8.30
C SER A 196 -7.12 7.07 -8.56
N GLN A 197 -8.31 6.71 -8.06
CA GLN A 197 -8.90 5.40 -8.32
C GLN A 197 -9.03 5.14 -9.83
N LEU A 198 -9.54 6.12 -10.60
CA LEU A 198 -9.71 5.97 -12.04
C LEU A 198 -8.37 5.76 -12.78
N PRO A 199 -7.34 6.61 -12.62
CA PRO A 199 -6.02 6.34 -13.19
C PRO A 199 -5.43 4.99 -12.76
N THR A 200 -5.60 4.60 -11.49
CA THR A 200 -5.16 3.29 -11.00
C THR A 200 -5.86 2.14 -11.73
N TRP A 201 -7.18 2.21 -11.93
CA TRP A 201 -7.90 1.21 -12.71
C TRP A 201 -7.45 1.16 -14.16
N ILE A 202 -7.20 2.32 -14.79
CA ILE A 202 -6.65 2.40 -16.14
C ILE A 202 -5.28 1.71 -16.20
N ALA A 203 -4.41 1.94 -15.20
CA ALA A 203 -3.10 1.30 -15.12
C ALA A 203 -3.22 -0.22 -14.93
N VAL A 204 -4.14 -0.70 -14.08
CA VAL A 204 -4.41 -2.13 -13.89
C VAL A 204 -4.95 -2.79 -15.16
N ILE A 205 -5.92 -2.16 -15.83
CA ILE A 205 -6.47 -2.65 -17.11
C ILE A 205 -5.39 -2.65 -18.18
N GLY A 206 -4.57 -1.60 -18.26
CA GLY A 206 -3.44 -1.52 -19.17
C GLY A 206 -2.41 -2.62 -18.91
N TYR A 207 -2.10 -2.90 -17.65
CA TYR A 207 -1.26 -4.03 -17.24
C TYR A 207 -1.84 -5.36 -17.72
N LEU A 208 -3.11 -5.65 -17.44
CA LEU A 208 -3.78 -6.87 -17.90
C LEU A 208 -3.85 -6.97 -19.43
N GLY A 209 -4.06 -5.86 -20.12
CA GLY A 209 -4.03 -5.76 -21.57
C GLY A 209 -2.66 -6.12 -22.15
N ALA A 210 -1.58 -5.67 -21.53
CA ALA A 210 -0.21 -6.05 -21.92
C ALA A 210 0.05 -7.56 -21.75
N ILE A 211 -0.46 -8.16 -20.66
CA ILE A 211 -0.40 -9.62 -20.46
C ILE A 211 -1.16 -10.35 -21.56
N SER A 212 -2.39 -9.91 -21.87
CA SER A 212 -3.19 -10.51 -22.95
C SER A 212 -2.50 -10.37 -24.31
N ALA A 213 -1.90 -9.21 -24.59
CA ALA A 213 -1.14 -8.98 -25.81
C ALA A 213 0.08 -9.92 -25.91
N ALA A 214 0.79 -10.15 -24.79
CA ALA A 214 1.88 -11.11 -24.71
C ALA A 214 1.42 -12.54 -25.06
N PHE A 215 0.27 -12.99 -24.52
CA PHE A 215 -0.31 -14.29 -24.87
C PHE A 215 -0.73 -14.38 -26.33
N ILE A 216 -1.41 -13.37 -26.87
CA ILE A 216 -1.84 -13.34 -28.28
C ILE A 216 -0.63 -13.40 -29.20
N ARG A 217 0.42 -12.63 -28.90
CA ARG A 217 1.67 -12.65 -29.64
C ARG A 217 2.32 -14.03 -29.59
N THR A 218 2.40 -14.64 -28.42
CA THR A 218 2.92 -16.00 -28.24
C THR A 218 2.16 -16.98 -29.13
N LYS A 219 0.82 -16.90 -29.14
CA LYS A 219 -0.03 -17.75 -29.98
C LYS A 219 0.27 -17.62 -31.46
N ARG A 220 0.40 -16.38 -31.95
CA ARG A 220 0.58 -16.07 -33.38
C ARG A 220 1.95 -16.48 -33.89
N THR A 221 2.98 -16.21 -33.10
CA THR A 221 4.37 -16.42 -33.51
C THR A 221 4.79 -17.88 -33.36
N ARG A 222 4.10 -18.68 -32.53
CA ARG A 222 4.55 -20.02 -32.10
C ARG A 222 6.04 -20.02 -31.69
N GLN A 223 6.55 -18.87 -31.24
CA GLN A 223 7.94 -18.75 -30.87
C GLN A 223 8.21 -19.58 -29.62
N ASN A 224 9.45 -20.09 -29.54
CA ASN A 224 9.98 -21.04 -28.56
C ASN A 224 9.59 -20.73 -27.11
N ASN A 225 9.85 -21.69 -26.20
CA ASN A 225 9.67 -21.66 -24.74
C ASN A 225 10.05 -20.33 -24.03
N GLN A 226 10.84 -19.49 -24.69
CA GLN A 226 11.26 -18.15 -24.29
C GLN A 226 10.16 -17.25 -23.71
N THR A 227 8.96 -17.22 -24.32
CA THR A 227 7.91 -16.31 -23.86
C THR A 227 7.32 -16.69 -22.50
N SER A 228 7.29 -17.99 -22.19
CA SER A 228 6.78 -18.50 -20.91
C SER A 228 7.53 -17.90 -19.71
N HIS A 229 8.82 -17.63 -19.85
CA HIS A 229 9.65 -17.07 -18.79
C HIS A 229 9.38 -15.59 -18.57
N THR A 230 9.10 -14.87 -19.65
CA THR A 230 8.67 -13.47 -19.57
C THR A 230 7.32 -13.37 -18.86
N ILE A 231 6.40 -14.27 -19.21
CA ILE A 231 5.10 -14.39 -18.54
C ILE A 231 5.28 -14.80 -17.06
N ALA A 232 6.25 -15.64 -16.73
CA ALA A 232 6.56 -15.98 -15.33
C ALA A 232 7.03 -14.75 -14.53
N VAL A 233 7.85 -13.87 -15.11
CA VAL A 233 8.26 -12.61 -14.45
C VAL A 233 7.06 -11.70 -14.21
N VAL A 234 6.21 -11.53 -15.23
CA VAL A 234 4.95 -10.79 -15.12
C VAL A 234 4.05 -11.36 -14.04
N ALA A 235 3.91 -12.68 -14.01
CA ALA A 235 3.10 -13.37 -13.02
C ALA A 235 3.68 -13.18 -11.61
N LEU A 236 5.00 -13.19 -11.46
CA LEU A 236 5.65 -12.86 -10.19
C LEU A 236 5.41 -11.41 -9.77
N LEU A 237 5.45 -10.44 -10.69
CA LEU A 237 5.25 -9.01 -10.40
C LEU A 237 3.77 -8.62 -10.26
N SER A 238 2.85 -9.53 -10.52
CA SER A 238 1.41 -9.28 -10.43
C SER A 238 0.92 -8.90 -9.04
N TYR A 239 1.69 -9.14 -7.97
CA TYR A 239 1.37 -8.67 -6.62
C TYR A 239 1.28 -7.13 -6.53
N PHE A 240 1.88 -6.40 -7.48
CA PHE A 240 1.72 -4.94 -7.56
C PHE A 240 0.27 -4.53 -7.80
N VAL A 241 -0.55 -5.37 -8.44
CA VAL A 241 -1.97 -5.07 -8.70
C VAL A 241 -2.73 -4.84 -7.39
N PRO A 242 -2.83 -5.80 -6.46
CA PRO A 242 -3.49 -5.56 -5.18
C PRO A 242 -2.78 -4.49 -4.34
N LEU A 243 -1.45 -4.36 -4.45
CA LEU A 243 -0.69 -3.34 -3.72
C LEU A 243 -1.12 -1.92 -4.12
N VAL A 244 -1.20 -1.63 -5.42
CA VAL A 244 -1.60 -0.33 -5.94
C VAL A 244 -3.09 -0.08 -5.70
N LEU A 245 -3.95 -1.10 -5.84
CA LEU A 245 -5.39 -0.98 -5.53
C LEU A 245 -5.63 -0.59 -4.06
N VAL A 246 -4.98 -1.29 -3.11
CA VAL A 246 -5.06 -0.97 -1.68
C VAL A 246 -4.51 0.43 -1.41
N SER A 247 -3.37 0.78 -2.01
CA SER A 247 -2.77 2.11 -1.89
C SER A 247 -3.71 3.22 -2.37
N SER A 248 -4.40 3.02 -3.50
CA SER A 248 -5.39 3.97 -4.03
C SER A 248 -6.66 4.11 -3.18
N THR A 249 -6.97 3.09 -2.37
CA THR A 249 -8.09 3.14 -1.42
C THR A 249 -7.72 3.94 -0.17
N ILE A 250 -6.46 3.82 0.28
CA ILE A 250 -5.93 4.60 1.41
C ILE A 250 -5.76 6.06 1.01
N GLY A 251 -5.22 6.33 -0.19
CA GLY A 251 -4.88 7.67 -0.66
C GLY A 251 -3.70 8.30 0.11
N VAL A 252 -3.28 9.49 -0.32
CA VAL A 252 -2.23 10.30 0.33
C VAL A 252 -2.60 11.78 0.26
N PHE A 253 -2.05 12.58 1.17
CA PHE A 253 -2.17 14.04 1.08
C PHE A 253 -1.37 14.57 -0.13
N ARG A 254 -1.98 15.49 -0.89
CA ARG A 254 -1.32 16.26 -1.96
C ARG A 254 -0.17 17.06 -1.36
N SER A 255 -0.48 17.80 -0.31
CA SER A 255 0.43 18.69 0.39
C SER A 255 0.39 18.40 1.88
N VAL A 256 1.51 17.93 2.41
CA VAL A 256 1.61 17.70 3.85
C VAL A 256 1.56 18.98 4.67
N PRO A 257 2.27 20.07 4.29
CA PRO A 257 2.18 21.33 5.02
C PRO A 257 0.73 21.82 5.16
N ASP A 258 -0.09 21.63 4.12
CA ASP A 258 -1.49 22.03 4.16
C ASP A 258 -2.27 21.19 5.16
N ALA A 259 -2.11 19.86 5.16
CA ALA A 259 -2.79 18.99 6.13
C ALA A 259 -2.38 19.29 7.58
N VAL A 260 -1.09 19.56 7.82
CA VAL A 260 -0.60 20.01 9.14
C VAL A 260 -1.20 21.36 9.52
N ASN A 261 -1.26 22.30 8.60
CA ASN A 261 -1.87 23.61 8.82
C ASN A 261 -3.36 23.49 9.18
N VAL A 262 -4.12 22.64 8.49
CA VAL A 262 -5.53 22.37 8.80
C VAL A 262 -5.70 21.84 10.23
N LEU A 263 -4.88 20.86 10.64
CA LEU A 263 -4.93 20.31 12.00
C LEU A 263 -4.56 21.36 13.06
N GLN A 264 -3.56 22.19 12.80
CA GLN A 264 -3.20 23.28 13.70
C GLN A 264 -4.29 24.35 13.78
N GLN A 265 -4.91 24.70 12.66
CA GLN A 265 -6.01 25.66 12.60
C GLN A 265 -7.21 25.16 13.37
N LEU A 266 -7.58 23.89 13.21
CA LEU A 266 -8.62 23.22 14.00
C LEU A 266 -8.36 23.38 15.50
N HIS A 267 -7.14 23.02 15.94
CA HIS A 267 -6.75 23.14 17.34
C HIS A 267 -6.83 24.60 17.83
N ARG A 268 -6.31 25.58 17.08
CA ARG A 268 -6.36 27.00 17.43
C ARG A 268 -7.80 27.50 17.58
N ASN A 269 -8.68 27.14 16.65
CA ASN A 269 -10.09 27.56 16.64
C ASN A 269 -10.86 26.99 17.84
N ILE A 270 -10.73 25.68 18.10
CA ILE A 270 -11.36 25.03 19.25
C ILE A 270 -10.84 25.62 20.57
N SER A 271 -9.52 25.78 20.69
CA SER A 271 -8.90 26.35 21.90
C SER A 271 -9.33 27.79 22.16
N ARG A 272 -9.43 28.62 21.12
CA ARG A 272 -9.93 29.99 21.22
C ARG A 272 -11.37 30.02 21.69
N HIS A 273 -12.23 29.25 21.04
CA HIS A 273 -13.65 29.16 21.35
C HIS A 273 -13.92 28.71 22.80
N ARG A 274 -13.18 27.71 23.29
CA ARG A 274 -13.28 27.25 24.68
C ARG A 274 -12.88 28.32 25.69
N ARG A 275 -11.84 29.10 25.39
CA ARG A 275 -11.39 30.23 26.23
C ARG A 275 -12.47 31.30 26.30
N GLU A 276 -13.06 31.65 25.15
CA GLU A 276 -14.14 32.64 25.07
C GLU A 276 -15.37 32.21 25.89
N LYS A 277 -15.73 30.92 25.87
CA LYS A 277 -16.83 30.37 26.69
C LYS A 277 -16.48 30.09 28.15
N SER A 278 -15.28 30.43 28.62
CA SER A 278 -14.81 30.20 30.00
C SER A 278 -15.06 28.78 30.52
N ARG A 279 -15.02 27.77 29.64
CA ARG A 279 -15.26 26.38 30.04
C ARG A 279 -14.02 25.84 30.75
N PRO A 280 -14.17 25.07 31.85
CA PRO A 280 -13.04 24.45 32.54
C PRO A 280 -12.24 23.58 31.57
N THR A 281 -10.92 23.50 31.80
CA THR A 281 -9.93 22.76 31.01
C THR A 281 -10.24 21.26 31.00
N LYS A 282 -11.22 20.86 30.18
CA LYS A 282 -11.41 19.48 29.78
C LYS A 282 -10.22 19.03 28.91
N PRO A 283 -9.90 17.73 28.88
CA PRO A 283 -8.93 17.20 27.92
C PRO A 283 -9.27 17.66 26.50
N GLU A 284 -8.24 17.97 25.71
CA GLU A 284 -8.40 18.40 24.32
C GLU A 284 -8.63 17.18 23.42
N LEU A 285 -9.63 17.23 22.51
CA LEU A 285 -9.94 16.11 21.59
C LEU A 285 -8.82 15.89 20.60
N PHE A 286 -8.27 17.04 20.20
CA PHE A 286 -7.25 17.19 19.21
C PHE A 286 -6.10 17.87 19.95
N PRO A 287 -5.27 17.06 20.62
CA PRO A 287 -4.08 17.61 21.26
C PRO A 287 -3.28 18.36 20.22
N GLN A 288 -2.60 19.41 20.66
CA GLN A 288 -1.68 20.13 19.78
C GLN A 288 -0.73 19.13 19.10
N LEU A 289 -0.55 19.26 17.78
CA LEU A 289 0.34 18.40 17.02
C LEU A 289 1.78 18.57 17.56
N GLN A 290 2.21 17.64 18.41
CA GLN A 290 3.55 17.62 18.97
C GLN A 290 4.48 16.90 17.98
N LEU A 291 5.33 17.67 17.32
CA LEU A 291 6.36 17.14 16.44
C LEU A 291 7.47 16.54 17.30
N PRO A 292 7.92 15.30 17.04
CA PRO A 292 9.08 14.76 17.75
C PRO A 292 10.29 15.64 17.47
N THR A 293 11.01 15.99 18.53
CA THR A 293 12.13 16.92 18.50
C THR A 293 13.38 16.24 17.93
N PHE A 294 14.07 16.97 17.04
CA PHE A 294 15.37 16.55 16.53
C PHE A 294 16.42 16.85 17.59
N GLY A 295 16.94 15.83 18.29
CA GLY A 295 18.16 16.05 19.09
C GLY A 295 18.48 15.06 20.20
N GLY A 296 17.52 14.25 20.66
CA GLY A 296 17.81 13.25 21.69
C GLY A 296 18.04 11.87 21.10
N ASP A 297 19.29 11.42 20.97
CA ASP A 297 19.61 10.00 20.73
C ASP A 297 19.10 9.08 21.86
N ASN A 298 18.74 9.68 23.00
CA ASN A 298 17.99 9.05 24.09
C ASN A 298 16.48 9.07 23.81
N ALA A 299 16.04 8.32 22.79
CA ALA A 299 14.63 8.16 22.41
C ALA A 299 13.71 7.56 23.51
N ALA A 300 14.25 7.23 24.69
CA ALA A 300 13.50 6.75 25.84
C ALA A 300 13.02 7.86 26.78
N THR A 301 13.61 9.06 26.71
CA THR A 301 13.17 10.23 27.48
C THR A 301 12.41 11.18 26.56
N SER A 302 11.09 11.14 26.75
CA SER A 302 10.03 11.86 26.05
C SER A 302 10.12 13.39 26.23
N ASP A 303 11.19 14.03 25.77
CA ASP A 303 11.26 15.50 25.72
C ASP A 303 10.61 16.00 24.44
N TYR A 304 9.27 15.89 24.38
CA TYR A 304 8.49 16.66 23.42
C TYR A 304 8.67 18.14 23.77
N VAL A 305 9.17 18.94 22.82
CA VAL A 305 9.17 20.40 22.97
C VAL A 305 7.72 20.83 22.95
N LYS A 306 7.19 21.16 24.13
CA LYS A 306 5.93 21.87 24.24
C LYS A 306 6.08 23.16 23.45
N ILE A 307 5.24 23.33 22.45
CA ILE A 307 5.14 24.58 21.72
C ILE A 307 4.69 25.63 22.75
N PRO A 308 5.46 26.70 22.97
CA PRO A 308 5.03 27.73 23.91
C PRO A 308 3.68 28.28 23.44
N ASN A 309 2.71 28.33 24.36
CA ASN A 309 1.41 28.97 24.17
C ASN A 309 1.59 30.50 24.10
N SER A 310 2.34 31.00 23.13
CA SER A 310 2.48 32.44 22.93
C SER A 310 1.22 32.99 22.23
N SER A 311 0.69 34.07 22.78
CA SER A 311 -0.32 34.94 22.18
C SER A 311 0.01 35.30 20.72
N MET A 312 -1.03 35.60 19.94
CA MET A 312 -1.04 35.78 18.48
C MET A 312 0.32 36.09 17.83
N PRO A 313 0.71 35.33 16.81
CA PRO A 313 2.01 35.48 16.18
C PRO A 313 2.16 36.85 15.49
N GLY A 314 3.20 37.59 15.87
CA GLY A 314 3.74 38.64 15.01
C GLY A 314 4.39 38.05 13.75
N PRO A 315 4.84 38.89 12.80
CA PRO A 315 5.47 38.47 11.55
C PRO A 315 6.62 37.45 11.73
N GLU A 316 7.32 37.50 12.85
CA GLU A 316 8.40 36.58 13.23
C GLU A 316 7.97 35.11 13.43
N SER A 317 6.67 34.81 13.56
CA SER A 317 6.24 33.42 13.75
C SER A 317 6.26 32.58 12.47
N TRP A 318 6.17 33.20 11.30
CA TRP A 318 6.13 32.47 10.03
C TRP A 318 7.44 31.72 9.78
N ASP A 319 8.56 32.33 10.16
CA ASP A 319 9.88 31.69 10.06
C ASP A 319 9.99 30.48 10.98
N HIS A 320 9.45 30.57 12.21
CA HIS A 320 9.41 29.44 13.13
C HIS A 320 8.52 28.29 12.65
N ASP A 321 7.36 28.58 12.05
CA ASP A 321 6.48 27.54 11.52
C ASP A 321 7.07 26.89 10.25
N LEU A 322 7.77 27.66 9.40
CA LEU A 322 8.52 27.13 8.26
C LEU A 322 9.67 26.22 8.69
N GLU A 323 10.41 26.60 9.74
CA GLU A 323 11.49 25.77 10.28
C GLU A 323 10.94 24.45 10.86
N ARG A 324 9.80 24.51 11.55
CA ARG A 324 9.08 23.31 12.03
C ARG A 324 8.62 22.42 10.89
N LEU A 325 8.04 22.99 9.83
CA LEU A 325 7.62 22.24 8.65
C LEU A 325 8.81 21.57 7.94
N ARG A 326 9.95 22.27 7.82
CA ARG A 326 11.20 21.70 7.30
C ARG A 326 11.74 20.59 8.19
N GLY A 327 11.64 20.74 9.51
CA GLY A 327 11.92 19.69 10.47
C GLY A 327 11.03 18.48 10.22
N TRP A 328 9.72 18.68 10.12
CA TRP A 328 8.78 17.58 9.90
C TRP A 328 9.06 16.82 8.59
N LEU A 329 9.36 17.50 7.49
CA LEU A 329 9.74 16.84 6.22
C LEU A 329 10.93 15.88 6.38
N ARG A 330 11.84 16.17 7.31
CA ARG A 330 12.96 15.27 7.61
C ARG A 330 12.50 14.02 8.36
N ILE A 331 11.58 14.11 9.32
CA ILE A 331 11.10 12.95 10.12
C ILE A 331 10.01 12.14 9.43
N ALA A 332 9.26 12.76 8.52
CA ALA A 332 8.13 12.18 7.83
C ALA A 332 8.36 10.77 7.23
N PRO A 333 9.53 10.45 6.65
CA PRO A 333 9.79 9.12 6.10
C PRO A 333 9.66 8.00 7.15
N TRP A 334 10.01 8.29 8.41
CA TRP A 334 10.06 7.31 9.48
C TRP A 334 8.98 7.46 10.56
N THR A 335 8.03 8.41 10.43
CA THR A 335 6.93 8.60 11.40
C THR A 335 5.66 7.84 11.05
N GLY A 336 5.57 7.25 9.84
CA GLY A 336 4.43 6.44 9.40
C GLY A 336 3.58 7.06 8.29
N MET A 337 4.04 8.15 7.67
CA MET A 337 3.30 8.74 6.56
C MET A 337 3.30 7.85 5.31
N ASN A 338 4.39 7.11 5.10
CA ASN A 338 4.47 6.08 4.07
C ASN A 338 3.44 4.97 4.37
N SER A 339 2.51 4.70 3.45
CA SER A 339 1.44 3.72 3.66
C SER A 339 1.95 2.28 3.74
N SER A 340 3.04 1.99 3.03
CA SER A 340 3.65 0.67 2.92
C SER A 340 4.72 0.38 3.96
N TRP A 341 5.17 1.37 4.71
CA TRP A 341 6.15 1.15 5.78
C TRP A 341 5.74 1.89 7.04
N ARG A 342 5.71 1.19 8.18
CA ARG A 342 5.36 1.79 9.46
C ARG A 342 6.18 1.19 10.61
N PRO A 343 6.85 2.01 11.43
CA PRO A 343 7.78 1.53 12.48
C PRO A 343 7.04 0.86 13.64
N GLY A 344 5.78 1.29 13.88
CA GLY A 344 4.92 0.80 14.95
C GLY A 344 3.70 0.03 14.45
N ALA A 345 3.78 -0.67 13.32
CA ALA A 345 2.66 -1.46 12.77
C ALA A 345 2.19 -2.62 13.67
N ALA A 346 2.84 -2.83 14.83
CA ALA A 346 2.20 -3.55 15.91
C ALA A 346 1.01 -2.71 16.35
N VAL A 347 -0.15 -2.96 15.73
CA VAL A 347 -1.46 -2.63 16.30
C VAL A 347 -1.35 -3.09 17.75
N THR A 348 -1.14 -2.15 18.67
CA THR A 348 -1.16 -2.44 20.10
C THR A 348 -2.60 -2.78 20.37
N VAL A 349 -2.91 -4.07 20.20
CA VAL A 349 -4.21 -4.61 20.49
C VAL A 349 -4.38 -4.40 21.97
N ASN A 350 -5.20 -3.42 22.31
CA ASN A 350 -5.48 -3.11 23.69
C ASN A 350 -5.96 -4.38 24.40
N ARG A 351 -5.66 -4.52 25.69
CA ARG A 351 -5.81 -5.80 26.43
C ARG A 351 -7.23 -6.35 26.36
N ALA A 352 -8.23 -5.47 26.21
CA ALA A 352 -9.64 -5.78 26.04
C ALA A 352 -10.01 -6.31 24.63
N GLN A 353 -9.30 -5.91 23.57
CA GLN A 353 -9.57 -6.31 22.18
C GLN A 353 -8.70 -7.48 21.68
N ARG A 354 -7.99 -8.17 22.57
CA ARG A 354 -7.08 -9.31 22.28
C ARG A 354 -7.72 -10.43 21.46
N ASN A 355 -9.06 -10.49 21.40
CA ASN A 355 -9.82 -11.51 20.68
C ASN A 355 -9.94 -11.27 19.16
N HIS A 356 -9.75 -10.05 18.65
CA HIS A 356 -9.72 -9.83 17.19
C HIS A 356 -8.33 -10.17 16.64
N ARG A 357 -8.25 -11.35 16.01
CA ARG A 357 -7.01 -12.08 15.75
C ARG A 357 -6.13 -11.37 14.70
N PRO A 358 -4.87 -11.01 15.01
CA PRO A 358 -3.90 -10.53 14.00
C PRO A 358 -3.66 -11.54 12.86
N ARG A 359 -4.13 -12.79 13.01
CA ARG A 359 -4.12 -13.83 11.99
C ARG A 359 -5.01 -13.49 10.78
N GLN A 360 -6.04 -12.66 10.93
CA GLN A 360 -6.92 -12.30 9.82
C GLN A 360 -6.21 -11.50 8.73
N LEU A 361 -5.20 -10.69 9.08
CA LEU A 361 -4.40 -9.93 8.12
C LEU A 361 -3.33 -10.76 7.40
N LEU A 362 -2.97 -11.94 7.93
CA LEU A 362 -1.95 -12.80 7.32
C LEU A 362 -2.48 -13.57 6.10
N ALA A 363 -3.73 -14.02 6.16
CA ALA A 363 -4.37 -14.72 5.05
C ALA A 363 -4.29 -13.94 3.72
N PRO A 364 -4.71 -12.65 3.64
CA PRO A 364 -4.52 -11.79 2.47
C PRO A 364 -3.15 -11.90 1.83
N ILE A 365 -2.13 -11.76 2.68
CA ILE A 365 -0.76 -11.57 2.27
C ILE A 365 -0.26 -12.88 1.70
N ILE A 366 -0.57 -14.00 2.36
CA ILE A 366 -0.26 -15.33 1.87
C ILE A 366 -0.91 -15.58 0.50
N PHE A 367 -2.18 -15.25 0.31
CA PHE A 367 -2.84 -15.44 -0.99
C PHE A 367 -2.26 -14.54 -2.08
N VAL A 368 -1.95 -13.27 -1.80
CA VAL A 368 -1.31 -12.38 -2.78
C VAL A 368 0.08 -12.90 -3.18
N LEU A 369 0.87 -13.38 -2.21
CA LEU A 369 2.20 -13.92 -2.48
C LEU A 369 2.13 -15.25 -3.23
N LEU A 370 1.29 -16.19 -2.80
CA LEU A 370 1.13 -17.48 -3.46
C LEU A 370 0.52 -17.31 -4.85
N GLY A 371 -0.42 -16.39 -5.02
CA GLY A 371 -1.06 -16.08 -6.30
C GLY A 371 -0.13 -15.47 -7.34
N SER A 372 0.99 -14.88 -6.92
CA SER A 372 2.04 -14.38 -7.82
C SER A 372 3.19 -15.38 -8.00
N TYR A 373 3.60 -16.05 -6.91
CA TYR A 373 4.70 -17.02 -6.91
C TYR A 373 4.35 -18.34 -7.62
N ILE A 374 3.21 -18.96 -7.29
CA ILE A 374 2.84 -20.29 -7.82
C ILE A 374 2.78 -20.24 -9.36
N PRO A 375 2.12 -19.25 -9.99
CA PRO A 375 2.14 -19.17 -11.45
C PRO A 375 3.55 -19.04 -12.02
N ALA A 376 4.42 -18.23 -11.43
CA ALA A 376 5.79 -18.05 -11.92
C ALA A 376 6.58 -19.37 -11.90
N VAL A 377 6.47 -20.15 -10.82
CA VAL A 377 7.12 -21.46 -10.70
C VAL A 377 6.50 -22.49 -11.63
N VAL A 378 5.17 -22.58 -11.68
CA VAL A 378 4.46 -23.54 -12.53
C VAL A 378 4.75 -23.28 -14.01
N LEU A 379 4.68 -22.01 -14.46
CA LEU A 379 5.05 -21.64 -15.83
C LEU A 379 6.49 -22.04 -16.15
N SER A 380 7.42 -21.84 -15.21
CA SER A 380 8.83 -22.21 -15.37
C SER A 380 9.08 -23.72 -15.30
N TYR A 381 8.21 -24.47 -14.62
CA TYR A 381 8.28 -25.93 -14.53
C TYR A 381 7.84 -26.60 -15.83
N PHE A 382 6.85 -26.02 -16.51
CA PHE A 382 6.32 -26.51 -17.78
C PHE A 382 7.03 -25.94 -19.02
N SER A 383 8.01 -25.06 -18.84
CA SER A 383 8.75 -24.44 -19.94
C SER A 383 9.97 -25.27 -20.34
N GLY A 384 9.87 -26.02 -21.44
CA GLY A 384 10.97 -26.87 -21.94
C GLY A 384 10.80 -28.33 -21.52
N SER A 385 11.83 -28.91 -20.92
CA SER A 385 11.71 -30.22 -20.26
C SER A 385 10.89 -30.06 -18.98
N LEU A 386 10.04 -31.03 -18.65
CA LEU A 386 9.28 -31.02 -17.40
C LEU A 386 10.26 -31.15 -16.22
N GLY A 387 10.24 -30.19 -15.29
CA GLY A 387 11.07 -30.31 -14.08
C GLY A 387 11.36 -29.01 -13.35
N PHE A 388 11.98 -29.15 -12.18
CA PHE A 388 12.44 -28.02 -11.37
C PHE A 388 13.86 -27.60 -11.82
N GLY A 389 13.94 -26.65 -12.74
CA GLY A 389 15.20 -26.13 -13.28
C GLY A 389 15.77 -24.91 -12.56
N CYS A 390 16.82 -24.32 -13.15
CA CYS A 390 17.45 -23.08 -12.66
C CYS A 390 16.45 -21.93 -12.50
N ARG A 391 15.42 -21.86 -13.35
CA ARG A 391 14.44 -20.76 -13.35
C ARG A 391 13.44 -20.91 -12.21
N CYS A 392 12.97 -22.12 -11.97
CA CYS A 392 12.17 -22.44 -10.77
C CYS A 392 12.97 -22.13 -9.51
N MET A 393 14.24 -22.53 -9.46
CA MET A 393 15.15 -22.22 -8.36
C MET A 393 15.30 -20.71 -8.15
N ALA A 394 15.46 -19.92 -9.22
CA ALA A 394 15.54 -18.46 -9.12
C ALA A 394 14.27 -17.85 -8.49
N TRP A 395 13.08 -18.30 -8.89
CA TRP A 395 11.83 -17.83 -8.28
C TRP A 395 11.68 -18.27 -6.83
N THR A 396 12.09 -19.50 -6.50
CA THR A 396 12.12 -19.97 -5.10
C THR A 396 13.12 -19.17 -4.26
N MET A 397 14.26 -18.77 -4.81
CA MET A 397 15.21 -17.86 -4.15
C MET A 397 14.60 -16.48 -3.94
N VAL A 398 13.87 -15.93 -4.91
CA VAL A 398 13.14 -14.66 -4.74
C VAL A 398 12.13 -14.76 -3.59
N LEU A 399 11.33 -15.83 -3.54
CA LEU A 399 10.42 -16.06 -2.42
C LEU A 399 11.17 -16.16 -1.09
N GLY A 400 12.30 -16.88 -1.07
CA GLY A 400 13.18 -16.96 0.09
C GLY A 400 13.65 -15.59 0.57
N VAL A 401 14.10 -14.73 -0.36
CA VAL A 401 14.51 -13.34 -0.06
C VAL A 401 13.35 -12.53 0.49
N TRP A 402 12.14 -12.64 -0.06
CA TRP A 402 10.95 -11.97 0.48
C TRP A 402 10.63 -12.41 1.92
N LEU A 403 10.68 -13.72 2.19
CA LEU A 403 10.43 -14.27 3.52
C LEU A 403 11.51 -13.85 4.53
N THR A 404 12.78 -13.89 4.14
CA THR A 404 13.90 -13.43 4.99
C THR A 404 13.81 -11.91 5.23
N SER A 405 13.52 -11.13 4.20
CA SER A 405 13.34 -9.67 4.28
C SER A 405 12.22 -9.31 5.27
N PHE A 406 11.08 -9.97 5.18
CA PHE A 406 9.99 -9.83 6.15
C PHE A 406 10.38 -10.27 7.56
N GLY A 407 11.14 -11.37 7.69
CA GLY A 407 11.65 -11.84 8.97
C GLY A 407 12.59 -10.83 9.64
N ILE A 408 13.45 -10.17 8.85
CA ILE A 408 14.33 -9.09 9.33
C ILE A 408 13.50 -7.88 9.77
N ASP A 409 12.52 -7.44 8.98
CA ASP A 409 11.64 -6.31 9.36
C ASP A 409 10.87 -6.63 10.65
N TYR A 410 10.37 -7.86 10.78
CA TYR A 410 9.69 -8.32 11.97
C TYR A 410 10.63 -8.32 13.18
N ALA A 411 11.83 -8.87 13.07
CA ALA A 411 12.82 -8.88 14.15
C ALA A 411 13.28 -7.47 14.55
N ALA A 412 13.53 -6.60 13.56
CA ALA A 412 13.91 -5.20 13.77
C ALA A 412 12.84 -4.43 14.56
N LYS A 413 11.54 -4.70 14.32
CA LYS A 413 10.42 -4.12 15.08
C LYS A 413 10.47 -4.49 16.58
N TYR A 414 11.03 -5.64 16.95
CA TYR A 414 11.19 -6.03 18.37
C TYR A 414 12.49 -5.52 18.99
N GLN A 415 13.57 -5.49 18.23
CA GLN A 415 14.90 -5.18 18.75
C GLN A 415 15.21 -3.67 18.76
N ILE A 416 14.73 -2.93 17.77
CA ILE A 416 15.09 -1.53 17.56
C ILE A 416 13.92 -0.65 18.04
N ARG A 417 14.11 0.06 19.15
CA ARG A 417 13.09 0.98 19.69
C ARG A 417 12.99 2.29 18.91
N SER A 418 14.10 2.74 18.32
CA SER A 418 14.16 4.01 17.59
C SER A 418 13.59 3.85 16.17
N PRO A 419 12.48 4.54 15.82
CA PRO A 419 11.90 4.48 14.47
C PRO A 419 12.88 4.91 13.39
N ARG A 420 13.78 5.86 13.70
CA ARG A 420 14.80 6.34 12.77
C ARG A 420 15.83 5.26 12.47
N THR A 421 16.35 4.59 13.50
CA THR A 421 17.31 3.50 13.32
C THR A 421 16.67 2.33 12.58
N GLN A 422 15.40 2.04 12.87
CA GLN A 422 14.63 1.03 12.17
C GLN A 422 14.48 1.37 10.69
N TRP A 423 14.13 2.62 10.36
CA TRP A 423 14.03 3.10 8.98
C TRP A 423 15.34 2.97 8.21
N ILE A 424 16.46 3.38 8.82
CA ILE A 424 17.79 3.24 8.21
C ILE A 424 18.12 1.76 7.96
N CYS A 425 17.86 0.89 8.93
CA CYS A 425 18.04 -0.56 8.77
C CYS A 425 17.20 -1.11 7.62
N THR A 426 15.92 -0.70 7.52
CA THR A 426 15.04 -1.06 6.41
C THR A 426 15.60 -0.60 5.07
N ILE A 427 16.10 0.63 4.94
CA ILE A 427 16.72 1.14 3.69
C ILE A 427 17.87 0.23 3.23
N TYR A 428 18.81 -0.10 4.12
CA TYR A 428 19.96 -0.93 3.75
C TYR A 428 19.55 -2.35 3.34
N LYS A 429 18.66 -2.97 4.12
CA LYS A 429 18.12 -4.29 3.81
C LYS A 429 17.38 -4.29 2.47
N ASP A 430 16.51 -3.29 2.26
CA ASP A 430 15.72 -3.18 1.03
C ASP A 430 16.61 -2.99 -0.19
N ALA A 431 17.63 -2.12 -0.12
CA ALA A 431 18.57 -1.95 -1.22
C ALA A 431 19.24 -3.27 -1.62
N ILE A 432 19.71 -4.07 -0.64
CA ILE A 432 20.35 -5.37 -0.91
C ILE A 432 19.36 -6.35 -1.56
N CYS A 433 18.17 -6.50 -0.98
CA CYS A 433 17.15 -7.41 -1.48
C CYS A 433 16.62 -6.99 -2.86
N THR A 434 16.42 -5.70 -3.09
CA THR A 434 16.00 -5.15 -4.39
C THR A 434 17.09 -5.34 -5.44
N CYS A 435 18.36 -5.10 -5.12
CA CYS A 435 19.47 -5.38 -6.03
C CYS A 435 19.53 -6.86 -6.42
N PHE A 436 19.33 -7.78 -5.46
CA PHE A 436 19.25 -9.21 -5.74
C PHE A 436 18.09 -9.54 -6.68
N LEU A 437 16.88 -9.03 -6.40
CA LEU A 437 15.69 -9.29 -7.20
C LEU A 437 15.82 -8.75 -8.62
N ILE A 438 16.26 -7.49 -8.77
CA ILE A 438 16.51 -6.88 -10.09
C ILE A 438 17.60 -7.68 -10.81
N GLY A 439 18.69 -8.06 -10.13
CA GLY A 439 19.75 -8.89 -10.69
C GLY A 439 19.23 -10.24 -11.20
N ALA A 440 18.37 -10.92 -10.44
CA ALA A 440 17.75 -12.18 -10.85
C ALA A 440 16.84 -12.02 -12.08
N ILE A 441 16.02 -10.96 -12.10
CA ILE A 441 15.16 -10.64 -13.26
C ILE A 441 16.02 -10.33 -14.49
N LEU A 442 17.04 -9.47 -14.36
CA LEU A 442 17.96 -9.14 -15.45
C LEU A 442 18.69 -10.39 -15.96
N ALA A 443 19.19 -11.25 -15.07
CA ALA A 443 19.85 -12.50 -15.43
C ALA A 443 18.94 -13.42 -16.26
N ILE A 444 17.66 -13.52 -15.89
CA ILE A 444 16.67 -14.32 -16.64
C ILE A 444 16.37 -13.67 -18.00
N GLN A 445 16.18 -12.35 -18.04
CA GLN A 445 15.77 -11.62 -19.23
C GLN A 445 16.88 -11.47 -20.27
N VAL A 446 18.13 -11.32 -19.83
CA VAL A 446 19.33 -11.28 -20.69
C VAL A 446 19.73 -12.68 -21.18
N GLY A 447 19.28 -13.74 -20.50
CA GLY A 447 19.58 -15.11 -20.89
C GLY A 447 20.79 -15.70 -20.19
N ILE A 448 21.20 -15.17 -19.04
CA ILE A 448 22.26 -15.77 -18.22
C ILE A 448 21.90 -17.22 -17.82
N LEU A 449 20.60 -17.49 -17.58
CA LEU A 449 20.09 -18.84 -17.29
C LEU A 449 19.77 -19.66 -18.55
N ASN A 450 20.43 -19.35 -19.66
CA ASN A 450 20.23 -19.97 -20.96
C ASN A 450 21.45 -20.82 -21.34
N SER A 451 21.80 -21.79 -20.48
CA SER A 451 22.86 -22.77 -20.71
C SER A 451 22.27 -24.17 -20.92
N CYS A 452 23.07 -25.11 -21.44
CA CYS A 452 22.68 -26.53 -21.53
C CYS A 452 22.21 -27.05 -20.15
N TYR A 453 22.92 -26.69 -19.08
CA TYR A 453 22.58 -27.08 -17.71
C TYR A 453 21.18 -26.60 -17.30
N CYS A 454 20.88 -25.32 -17.51
CA CYS A 454 19.61 -24.75 -17.10
C CYS A 454 18.44 -25.13 -18.01
N ARG A 455 18.67 -25.38 -19.31
CA ARG A 455 17.64 -25.85 -20.23
C ARG A 455 17.31 -27.33 -20.05
N ALA A 456 18.28 -28.15 -19.62
CA ALA A 456 18.08 -29.58 -19.44
C ALA A 456 17.36 -29.92 -18.12
N ASN A 457 17.21 -28.96 -17.21
CA ASN A 457 16.68 -29.16 -15.86
C ASN A 457 17.44 -30.23 -15.04
N VAL A 458 18.77 -30.23 -15.17
CA VAL A 458 19.70 -31.20 -14.54
C VAL A 458 19.52 -31.34 -13.02
N LEU A 459 18.98 -30.32 -12.34
CA LEU A 459 18.79 -30.30 -10.89
C LEU A 459 17.93 -31.44 -10.34
N MET A 460 17.00 -32.00 -11.13
CA MET A 460 16.10 -33.07 -10.68
C MET A 460 16.53 -34.47 -11.12
N ASP A 461 16.96 -34.61 -12.38
CA ASP A 461 17.35 -35.91 -12.95
C ASP A 461 18.51 -35.68 -13.94
N PRO A 462 19.77 -35.76 -13.47
CA PRO A 462 20.93 -35.50 -14.31
C PRO A 462 21.09 -36.51 -15.44
N GLU A 463 20.66 -37.76 -15.21
CA GLU A 463 20.90 -38.89 -16.11
C GLU A 463 19.95 -38.84 -17.31
N ASN A 464 18.69 -38.45 -17.10
CA ASN A 464 17.69 -38.33 -18.16
C ASN A 464 17.45 -36.88 -18.62
N ALA A 465 18.31 -35.94 -18.22
CA ALA A 465 18.19 -34.54 -18.57
C ALA A 465 18.30 -34.35 -20.10
N THR A 466 17.25 -33.80 -20.71
CA THR A 466 17.20 -33.51 -22.14
C THR A 466 16.98 -32.03 -22.40
N VAL A 467 17.68 -31.51 -23.40
CA VAL A 467 17.54 -30.14 -23.92
C VAL A 467 16.72 -30.21 -25.20
N ASN A 468 15.59 -29.51 -25.23
CA ASN A 468 14.84 -29.29 -26.47
C ASN A 468 15.32 -27.97 -27.11
N LEU A 469 16.06 -28.09 -28.22
CA LEU A 469 16.47 -26.96 -29.07
C LEU A 469 15.48 -26.72 -30.21
N GLY A 470 14.64 -27.70 -30.51
CA GLY A 470 13.57 -27.61 -31.49
C GLY A 470 12.37 -26.79 -31.01
N GLY A 471 11.42 -26.59 -31.92
CA GLY A 471 10.10 -26.06 -31.55
C GLY A 471 9.36 -27.02 -30.62
N LEU A 472 8.38 -26.50 -29.88
CA LEU A 472 7.45 -27.35 -29.13
C LEU A 472 6.68 -28.26 -30.11
N LYS A 473 6.60 -29.56 -29.81
CA LYS A 473 5.72 -30.47 -30.57
C LYS A 473 4.26 -30.02 -30.40
N ASP A 474 3.39 -30.28 -31.38
CA ASP A 474 1.99 -29.83 -31.30
C ASP A 474 1.27 -30.29 -30.02
N ALA A 475 1.58 -31.49 -29.52
CA ALA A 475 1.04 -31.98 -28.24
C ALA A 475 1.52 -31.15 -27.03
N GLU A 476 2.81 -30.83 -26.97
CA GLU A 476 3.40 -30.00 -25.90
C GLU A 476 2.90 -28.56 -26.01
N TRP A 477 2.78 -28.04 -27.23
CA TRP A 477 2.20 -26.74 -27.51
C TRP A 477 0.75 -26.65 -27.04
N ASN A 478 -0.09 -27.64 -27.36
CA ASN A 478 -1.48 -27.68 -26.93
C ASN A 478 -1.60 -27.74 -25.41
N LEU A 479 -0.77 -28.54 -24.73
CA LEU A 479 -0.72 -28.59 -23.28
C LEU A 479 -0.32 -27.23 -22.69
N ASN A 480 0.79 -26.65 -23.18
CA ASN A 480 1.30 -25.36 -22.71
C ASN A 480 0.31 -24.21 -22.97
N TRP A 481 -0.40 -24.24 -24.09
CA TRP A 481 -1.41 -23.24 -24.42
C TRP A 481 -2.63 -23.29 -23.49
N VAL A 482 -2.93 -24.45 -22.91
CA VAL A 482 -3.95 -24.58 -21.86
C VAL A 482 -3.38 -24.17 -20.50
N VAL A 483 -2.20 -24.67 -20.15
CA VAL A 483 -1.58 -24.45 -18.83
C VAL A 483 -1.25 -22.99 -18.61
N TRP A 484 -0.59 -22.31 -19.55
CA TRP A 484 -0.06 -20.96 -19.28
C TRP A 484 -1.15 -19.92 -18.96
N PRO A 485 -2.22 -19.80 -19.76
CA PRO A 485 -3.31 -18.87 -19.44
C PRO A 485 -4.06 -19.33 -18.20
N SER A 486 -4.34 -20.64 -18.05
CA SER A 486 -5.12 -21.15 -16.90
C SER A 486 -4.40 -20.88 -15.58
N VAL A 487 -3.10 -21.12 -15.51
CA VAL A 487 -2.28 -20.89 -14.31
C VAL A 487 -2.16 -19.40 -14.00
N THR A 488 -1.97 -18.56 -15.02
CA THR A 488 -1.90 -17.10 -14.85
C THR A 488 -3.25 -16.54 -14.38
N VAL A 489 -4.34 -16.89 -15.07
CA VAL A 489 -5.70 -16.47 -14.72
C VAL A 489 -6.09 -16.95 -13.34
N SER A 490 -5.85 -18.22 -12.99
CA SER A 490 -6.15 -18.73 -11.65
C SER A 490 -5.33 -18.04 -10.56
N GLY A 491 -4.06 -17.71 -10.80
CA GLY A 491 -3.26 -16.85 -9.92
C GLY A 491 -3.88 -15.48 -9.73
N PHE A 492 -4.27 -14.79 -10.80
CA PHE A 492 -4.96 -13.50 -10.74
C PHE A 492 -6.31 -13.58 -10.05
N SER A 493 -7.13 -14.59 -10.37
CA SER A 493 -8.39 -14.84 -9.71
C SER A 493 -8.19 -15.07 -8.22
N LEU A 494 -7.17 -15.82 -7.82
CA LEU A 494 -6.86 -16.02 -6.41
C LEU A 494 -6.44 -14.71 -5.73
N MET A 495 -5.59 -13.88 -6.36
CA MET A 495 -5.21 -12.56 -5.81
C MET A 495 -6.40 -11.61 -5.71
N ILE A 496 -7.26 -11.54 -6.74
CA ILE A 496 -8.43 -10.66 -6.79
C ILE A 496 -9.52 -11.16 -5.85
N VAL A 497 -9.88 -12.44 -5.91
CA VAL A 497 -10.93 -13.02 -5.07
C VAL A 497 -10.53 -12.90 -3.61
N PHE A 498 -9.28 -13.20 -3.23
CA PHE A 498 -8.89 -13.01 -1.83
C PHE A 498 -8.73 -11.54 -1.46
N GLY A 499 -8.14 -10.69 -2.33
CA GLY A 499 -8.11 -9.23 -2.16
C GLY A 499 -9.51 -8.64 -1.91
N TYR A 500 -10.47 -9.06 -2.72
CA TYR A 500 -11.86 -8.64 -2.67
C TYR A 500 -12.64 -9.31 -1.54
N LEU A 501 -12.38 -10.57 -1.22
CA LEU A 501 -12.97 -11.26 -0.06
C LEU A 501 -12.50 -10.65 1.25
N ILE A 502 -11.32 -10.04 1.33
CA ILE A 502 -10.94 -9.27 2.54
C ILE A 502 -11.79 -8.01 2.64
N HIS A 503 -11.98 -7.32 1.51
CA HIS A 503 -12.93 -6.22 1.46
C HIS A 503 -14.35 -6.68 1.84
N ILE A 504 -14.83 -7.83 1.36
CA ILE A 504 -16.18 -8.36 1.63
C ILE A 504 -16.33 -8.93 3.04
N ILE A 505 -15.44 -9.79 3.51
CA ILE A 505 -15.56 -10.48 4.81
C ILE A 505 -15.53 -9.46 5.94
N GLU A 506 -14.78 -8.37 5.78
CA GLU A 506 -14.85 -7.26 6.73
C GLU A 506 -16.06 -6.32 6.51
N LEU A 507 -16.65 -6.29 5.31
CA LEU A 507 -17.91 -5.59 5.01
C LEU A 507 -19.15 -6.30 5.59
N VAL A 508 -19.16 -7.64 5.67
CA VAL A 508 -20.29 -8.44 6.16
C VAL A 508 -20.55 -8.25 7.67
N GLN A 509 -19.64 -7.60 8.40
CA GLN A 509 -19.91 -7.14 9.76
C GLN A 509 -20.81 -5.88 9.82
N GLY A 510 -21.10 -5.24 8.68
CA GLY A 510 -22.14 -4.22 8.51
C GLY A 510 -23.30 -4.72 7.66
N SER A 511 -24.48 -4.10 7.82
CA SER A 511 -25.75 -4.50 7.17
C SER A 511 -25.60 -4.93 5.68
N TRP A 512 -26.04 -6.15 5.39
CA TRP A 512 -25.80 -6.93 4.16
C TRP A 512 -26.24 -6.30 2.82
N TRP A 513 -26.92 -5.15 2.81
CA TRP A 513 -27.65 -4.64 1.64
C TRP A 513 -26.99 -3.45 0.92
N ARG A 514 -25.81 -2.98 1.34
CA ARG A 514 -25.07 -1.92 0.62
C ARG A 514 -23.65 -2.35 0.32
N ILE A 515 -23.45 -2.96 -0.84
CA ILE A 515 -22.13 -3.08 -1.47
C ILE A 515 -21.75 -1.69 -2.01
N LYS A 516 -21.52 -0.71 -1.12
CA LYS A 516 -20.70 0.44 -1.47
C LYS A 516 -19.27 -0.08 -1.44
N PHE A 517 -18.50 0.14 -2.51
CA PHE A 517 -17.04 0.05 -2.42
C PHE A 517 -16.66 0.91 -1.21
N VAL A 518 -16.12 0.29 -0.17
CA VAL A 518 -15.66 1.04 1.01
C VAL A 518 -14.48 1.86 0.52
N GLY A 519 -14.77 3.08 0.08
CA GLY A 519 -13.76 4.13 0.04
C GLY A 519 -13.10 4.15 1.40
N GLY A 520 -11.79 4.42 1.46
CA GLY A 520 -11.16 4.73 2.73
C GLY A 520 -12.00 5.79 3.44
N VAL A 521 -12.02 5.80 4.77
CA VAL A 521 -12.76 6.81 5.58
C VAL A 521 -12.41 8.25 5.15
N LEU A 522 -11.24 8.39 4.54
CA LEU A 522 -10.63 9.61 4.04
C LEU A 522 -10.91 9.92 2.57
N CYS A 523 -11.55 9.01 1.84
CA CYS A 523 -11.80 9.15 0.41
C CYS A 523 -13.31 9.33 0.20
N ARG A 524 -13.73 10.56 -0.13
CA ARG A 524 -15.14 10.90 -0.39
C ARG A 524 -15.31 11.24 -1.86
N GLY A 525 -16.39 10.69 -2.44
CA GLY A 525 -16.80 11.03 -3.80
C GLY A 525 -17.01 12.54 -3.98
N GLU A 526 -16.96 13.01 -5.22
CA GLU A 526 -17.24 14.42 -5.53
C GLU A 526 -18.64 14.85 -5.04
N ASP A 527 -19.63 13.97 -5.20
CA ASP A 527 -21.00 14.19 -4.71
C ASP A 527 -21.05 14.30 -3.17
N GLU A 528 -20.37 13.38 -2.46
CA GLU A 528 -20.31 13.40 -0.99
C GLU A 528 -19.60 14.68 -0.48
N ARG A 529 -18.54 15.12 -1.16
CA ARG A 529 -17.87 16.40 -0.85
C ARG A 529 -18.75 17.62 -1.11
N TYR A 530 -19.60 17.56 -2.14
CA TYR A 530 -20.54 18.63 -2.44
C TYR A 530 -21.65 18.72 -1.38
N GLU A 531 -22.16 17.56 -0.92
CA GLU A 531 -23.11 17.47 0.20
C GLU A 531 -22.51 18.07 1.48
N ASP A 532 -21.27 17.71 1.83
CA ASP A 532 -20.56 18.29 2.98
C ASP A 532 -20.44 19.82 2.90
N LEU A 533 -20.11 20.32 1.71
CA LEU A 533 -19.97 21.76 1.49
C LEU A 533 -21.31 22.48 1.66
N GLN A 534 -22.40 21.90 1.17
CA GLN A 534 -23.74 22.46 1.37
C GLN A 534 -24.11 22.50 2.85
N GLU A 535 -23.79 21.44 3.59
CA GLU A 535 -24.02 21.38 5.03
C GLU A 535 -23.22 22.43 5.80
N LEU A 536 -21.94 22.62 5.45
CA LEU A 536 -21.08 23.66 6.03
C LEU A 536 -21.63 25.07 5.79
N VAL A 537 -22.09 25.35 4.56
CA VAL A 537 -22.72 26.63 4.22
C VAL A 537 -23.99 26.85 5.04
N TRP A 538 -24.82 25.82 5.20
CA TRP A 538 -26.04 25.90 6.00
C TRP A 538 -25.74 26.14 7.50
N LEU A 539 -24.79 25.41 8.08
CA LEU A 539 -24.37 25.60 9.47
C LEU A 539 -23.78 26.99 9.71
N SER A 540 -22.95 27.47 8.80
CA SER A 540 -22.36 28.82 8.87
C SER A 540 -23.45 29.89 8.89
N HIS A 541 -24.47 29.76 8.03
CA HIS A 541 -25.62 30.68 7.99
C HIS A 541 -26.41 30.64 9.31
N ARG A 542 -26.68 29.45 9.85
CA ARG A 542 -27.39 29.27 11.12
C ARG A 542 -26.65 29.91 12.30
N LEU A 543 -25.33 29.88 12.29
CA LEU A 543 -24.48 30.43 13.35
C LEU A 543 -24.14 31.92 13.17
N GLY A 544 -24.59 32.56 12.08
CA GLY A 544 -24.34 33.99 11.82
C GLY A 544 -22.86 34.32 11.53
N THR A 545 -22.08 33.34 11.06
CA THR A 545 -20.62 33.48 10.86
C THR A 545 -20.27 34.08 9.49
N ALA A 546 -20.54 35.37 9.30
CA ALA A 546 -20.33 36.06 8.00
C ALA A 546 -18.90 35.93 7.42
N GLY A 547 -17.88 35.81 8.28
CA GLY A 547 -16.49 35.65 7.85
C GLY A 547 -16.18 34.30 7.17
N LEU A 548 -16.86 33.21 7.59
CA LEU A 548 -16.64 31.87 7.05
C LEU A 548 -17.23 31.74 5.65
N GLN A 549 -18.36 32.41 5.40
CA GLN A 549 -19.07 32.40 4.13
C GLN A 549 -18.19 32.88 2.97
N HIS A 550 -17.39 33.92 3.19
CA HIS A 550 -16.47 34.44 2.16
C HIS A 550 -15.31 33.45 1.88
N GLN A 551 -14.86 32.69 2.87
CA GLN A 551 -13.81 31.67 2.67
C GLN A 551 -14.35 30.47 1.89
N LEU A 552 -15.54 29.97 2.24
CA LEU A 552 -16.19 28.85 1.56
C LEU A 552 -16.54 29.19 0.10
N LEU A 553 -17.04 30.40 -0.16
CA LEU A 553 -17.34 30.84 -1.52
C LEU A 553 -16.10 30.94 -2.42
N ARG A 554 -14.94 31.25 -1.84
CA ARG A 554 -13.66 31.30 -2.59
C ARG A 554 -13.16 29.90 -2.99
N HIS A 555 -13.53 28.85 -2.26
CA HIS A 555 -13.19 27.47 -2.63
C HIS A 555 -14.12 26.87 -3.69
N ARG A 556 -15.29 27.50 -3.93
CA ARG A 556 -16.26 27.07 -4.94
C ARG A 556 -15.87 27.51 -6.37
N THR A 557 -15.06 28.57 -6.48
CA THR A 557 -14.49 29.10 -7.73
C THR A 557 -13.11 28.50 -7.96
#